data_AF-A0A512BKD4-F1
#
_entry.id   AF-A0A512BKD4-F1
#
_cell.length_a   1.000
_cell.length_b   1.000
_cell.length_c   1.000
_cell.angle_alpha   90.00
_cell.angle_beta   90.00
_cell.angle_gamma   90.00
#
_symmetry.space_group_name_H-M   'P 1'
#
loop_
_entity.id
_entity.type
_entity.pdbx_description
1 polymer ?
#
loop_
_entity_poly.entity_id
_entity_poly.type
_entity_poly.pdbx_seq_one_letter_code
_entity_poly.pdbx_strand_id
1 'polypeptide(L)'
;MYSPILRYVPLLLMLVFWQLLTVSGLVPPEMLPGPLTVAGALWDLIVSGELVTNAVRSLSRAAAGLVAAIVVGIAAGLFMATFRPFRLLVNPIVQIFYPMPKSALIPLVMIWFGLGDSSKIFLIFLGCLLPVIVSTYNGARGVNHFFRWSAASLGATKWEVLREVVIPAAMPDILAGCRTALAFSFILMVSSEFVIAKDGVGFLISSLGDSGTYPAMFAVIFTVAAAGFAADRLYAAFARNQLRWREP
;
A
#
# COMPACT_ATOMS: atom_id res chain seq x y z
N MET A 1 -27.38 15.52 11.30
CA MET A 1 -27.11 14.11 11.65
C MET A 1 -27.48 13.25 10.46
N TYR A 2 -26.56 13.04 9.50
CA TYR A 2 -26.86 12.22 8.31
C TYR A 2 -27.03 10.78 8.76
N SER A 3 -28.19 10.19 8.48
CA SER A 3 -28.50 8.80 8.83
C SER A 3 -27.40 7.87 8.25
N PRO A 4 -26.91 6.87 9.00
CA PRO A 4 -25.88 5.93 8.53
C PRO A 4 -26.24 5.26 7.20
N ILE A 5 -27.52 5.21 6.85
CA ILE A 5 -28.04 4.71 5.57
C ILE A 5 -27.55 5.53 4.37
N LEU A 6 -27.51 6.86 4.44
CA LEU A 6 -27.05 7.70 3.31
C LEU A 6 -25.59 7.44 2.92
N ARG A 7 -24.78 6.90 3.84
CA ARG A 7 -23.37 6.62 3.61
C ARG A 7 -23.15 5.42 2.69
N TYR A 8 -24.12 4.49 2.62
CA TYR A 8 -24.04 3.27 1.79
C TYR A 8 -24.90 3.34 0.52
N VAL A 9 -25.76 4.35 0.38
CA VAL A 9 -26.57 4.60 -0.82
C VAL A 9 -25.74 4.60 -2.12
N PRO A 10 -24.55 5.25 -2.20
CA PRO A 10 -23.75 5.23 -3.42
C PRO A 10 -23.27 3.82 -3.81
N LEU A 11 -22.98 2.99 -2.81
CA LEU A 11 -22.47 1.62 -3.01
C LEU A 11 -23.59 0.68 -3.49
N LEU A 12 -24.79 0.85 -2.94
CA LEU A 12 -26.01 0.17 -3.39
C LEU A 12 -26.40 0.59 -4.81
N LEU A 13 -26.39 1.89 -5.11
CA LEU A 13 -26.69 2.39 -6.46
C LEU A 13 -25.70 1.83 -7.49
N MET A 14 -24.42 1.74 -7.15
CA MET A 14 -23.40 1.15 -8.01
C MET A 14 -23.65 -0.34 -8.30
N LEU A 15 -24.04 -1.12 -7.28
CA LEU A 15 -24.37 -2.54 -7.45
C LEU A 15 -25.64 -2.75 -8.28
N VAL A 16 -26.69 -1.97 -8.03
CA VAL A 16 -27.93 -2.03 -8.79
C VAL A 16 -27.69 -1.63 -10.24
N PHE A 17 -26.91 -0.57 -10.48
CA PHE A 17 -26.53 -0.15 -11.82
C PHE A 17 -25.73 -1.23 -12.56
N TRP A 18 -24.78 -1.88 -11.88
CA TRP A 18 -24.01 -2.98 -12.46
C TRP A 18 -24.91 -4.18 -12.82
N GLN A 19 -25.80 -4.60 -11.91
CA GLN A 19 -26.76 -5.68 -12.20
C GLN A 19 -27.66 -5.30 -13.39
N LEU A 20 -28.19 -4.07 -13.43
CA LEU A 20 -29.05 -3.61 -14.53
C LEU A 20 -28.31 -3.59 -15.87
N LEU A 21 -27.05 -3.14 -15.90
CA LEU A 21 -26.24 -3.17 -17.12
C LEU A 21 -26.01 -4.59 -17.63
N THR A 22 -25.69 -5.54 -16.74
CA THR A 22 -25.45 -6.93 -17.14
C THR A 22 -26.72 -7.65 -17.60
N VAL A 23 -27.87 -7.39 -16.96
CA VAL A 23 -29.16 -8.00 -17.34
C VAL A 23 -29.73 -7.36 -18.62
N SER A 24 -29.43 -6.08 -18.88
CA SER A 24 -29.93 -5.38 -20.07
C SER A 24 -29.38 -5.90 -21.40
N GLY A 25 -28.33 -6.73 -21.38
CA GLY A 25 -27.67 -7.24 -22.58
C GLY A 25 -26.86 -6.18 -23.35
N LEU A 26 -26.75 -4.95 -22.82
CA LEU A 26 -25.96 -3.87 -23.43
C LEU A 26 -24.45 -4.14 -23.40
N VAL A 27 -24.01 -5.06 -22.53
CA VAL A 27 -22.60 -5.44 -22.37
C VAL A 27 -22.49 -6.96 -22.48
N PRO A 28 -21.60 -7.50 -23.34
CA PRO A 28 -21.36 -8.93 -23.42
C PRO A 28 -20.94 -9.51 -22.07
N PRO A 29 -21.43 -10.71 -21.68
CA PRO A 29 -21.05 -11.36 -20.41
C PRO A 29 -19.54 -11.61 -20.28
N GLU A 30 -18.82 -11.73 -21.40
CA GLU A 30 -17.36 -11.84 -21.41
C GLU A 30 -16.68 -10.54 -20.95
N MET A 31 -17.30 -9.38 -21.19
CA MET A 31 -16.75 -8.08 -20.79
C MET A 31 -17.11 -7.72 -19.34
N LEU A 32 -18.32 -8.08 -18.89
CA LEU A 32 -18.79 -7.75 -17.56
C LEU A 32 -19.71 -8.85 -17.01
N PRO A 33 -19.17 -9.86 -16.31
CA PRO A 33 -19.96 -10.91 -15.71
C PRO A 33 -20.86 -10.35 -14.60
N GLY A 34 -22.05 -10.93 -14.46
CA GLY A 34 -23.02 -10.49 -13.44
C GLY A 34 -22.51 -10.76 -12.02
N PRO A 35 -22.85 -9.92 -11.02
CA PRO A 35 -22.32 -10.04 -9.66
C PRO A 35 -22.64 -11.38 -8.98
N LEU A 36 -23.77 -12.02 -9.29
CA LEU A 36 -24.09 -13.37 -8.82
C LEU A 36 -23.13 -14.44 -9.36
N THR A 37 -22.75 -14.34 -10.65
CA THR A 37 -21.80 -15.28 -11.27
C THR A 37 -20.39 -15.11 -10.70
N VAL A 38 -19.99 -13.87 -10.43
CA VAL A 38 -18.73 -13.53 -9.76
C VAL A 38 -18.72 -14.08 -8.33
N ALA A 39 -19.84 -13.97 -7.60
CA ALA A 39 -19.96 -14.52 -6.25
C ALA A 39 -19.87 -16.06 -6.23
N GLY A 40 -20.47 -16.74 -7.21
CA GLY A 40 -20.32 -18.19 -7.38
C GLY A 40 -18.88 -18.59 -7.66
N ALA A 41 -18.24 -17.95 -8.63
CA ALA A 41 -16.84 -18.21 -8.97
C ALA A 41 -15.88 -17.91 -7.79
N LEU A 42 -16.18 -16.87 -6.99
CA LEU A 42 -15.44 -16.58 -5.78
C LEU A 42 -15.54 -17.73 -4.77
N TRP A 43 -16.74 -18.27 -4.57
CA TRP A 43 -16.96 -19.39 -3.68
C TRP A 43 -16.17 -20.63 -4.13
N ASP A 44 -16.22 -20.97 -5.42
CA ASP A 44 -15.49 -22.10 -5.98
C ASP A 44 -13.97 -21.96 -5.78
N LEU A 45 -13.44 -20.75 -6.01
CA LEU A 45 -12.02 -20.42 -5.79
C LEU A 45 -11.59 -20.47 -4.32
N ILE A 46 -12.50 -20.16 -3.39
CA ILE A 46 -12.25 -20.26 -1.95
C ILE A 46 -12.23 -21.73 -1.54
N VAL A 47 -13.22 -22.52 -1.98
CA VAL A 47 -13.35 -23.94 -1.65
C VAL A 47 -12.20 -24.76 -2.25
N SER A 48 -11.74 -24.43 -3.46
CA SER A 48 -10.58 -25.08 -4.07
C SER A 48 -9.26 -24.76 -3.34
N GLY A 49 -9.23 -23.70 -2.52
CA GLY A 49 -8.03 -23.23 -1.82
C GLY A 49 -7.02 -22.49 -2.70
N GLU A 50 -7.28 -22.39 -4.01
CA GLU A 50 -6.40 -21.74 -4.97
C GLU A 50 -6.28 -20.24 -4.70
N LEU A 51 -7.40 -19.56 -4.47
CA LEU A 51 -7.41 -18.14 -4.15
C LEU A 51 -6.69 -17.85 -2.84
N VAL A 52 -6.97 -18.65 -1.80
CA VAL A 52 -6.37 -18.45 -0.47
C VAL A 52 -4.86 -18.63 -0.53
N THR A 53 -4.38 -19.68 -1.20
CA THR A 53 -2.95 -19.96 -1.33
C THR A 53 -2.21 -18.84 -2.06
N ASN A 54 -2.76 -18.39 -3.19
CA ASN A 54 -2.18 -17.29 -3.98
C ASN A 54 -2.24 -15.95 -3.22
N ALA A 55 -3.36 -15.65 -2.56
CA ALA A 55 -3.53 -14.45 -1.75
C ALA A 55 -2.53 -14.38 -0.60
N VAL A 56 -2.32 -15.47 0.14
CA VAL A 56 -1.35 -15.52 1.24
C VAL A 56 0.07 -15.31 0.72
N ARG A 57 0.45 -15.92 -0.41
CA ARG A 57 1.78 -15.70 -1.00
C ARG A 57 1.99 -14.24 -1.38
N SER A 58 1.05 -13.63 -2.10
CA SER A 58 1.14 -12.22 -2.51
C SER A 58 1.18 -11.27 -1.30
N LEU A 59 0.28 -11.47 -0.33
CA LEU A 59 0.23 -10.65 0.88
C LEU A 59 1.51 -10.78 1.72
N SER A 60 2.11 -11.97 1.79
CA SER A 60 3.36 -12.17 2.52
C SER A 60 4.52 -11.40 1.90
N ARG A 61 4.62 -11.40 0.56
CA ARG A 61 5.62 -10.62 -0.20
C ARG A 61 5.41 -9.12 -0.02
N ALA A 62 4.15 -8.67 -0.12
CA ALA A 62 3.79 -7.26 0.09
C ALA A 62 4.12 -6.79 1.51
N ALA A 63 3.78 -7.59 2.52
CA ALA A 63 4.08 -7.30 3.91
C ALA A 63 5.60 -7.22 4.15
N ALA A 64 6.38 -8.17 3.63
CA ALA A 64 7.84 -8.17 3.77
C ALA A 64 8.47 -6.91 3.15
N GLY A 65 8.09 -6.56 1.92
CA GLY A 65 8.59 -5.37 1.23
C GLY A 65 8.18 -4.07 1.92
N LEU A 66 6.92 -3.98 2.37
CA LEU A 66 6.38 -2.82 3.08
C LEU A 66 7.07 -2.62 4.43
N VAL A 67 7.22 -3.67 5.24
CA VAL A 67 7.88 -3.58 6.56
C VAL A 67 9.33 -3.15 6.40
N ALA A 68 10.07 -3.74 5.44
CA ALA A 68 11.44 -3.32 5.15
C ALA A 68 11.49 -1.83 4.74
N ALA A 69 10.55 -1.37 3.90
CA ALA A 69 10.50 0.01 3.44
C ALA A 69 10.16 0.99 4.58
N ILE A 70 9.27 0.60 5.50
CA ILE A 70 8.92 1.39 6.67
C ILE A 70 10.14 1.56 7.59
N VAL A 71 10.80 0.45 7.93
CA VAL A 71 11.97 0.48 8.83
C VAL A 71 13.10 1.32 8.24
N VAL A 72 13.49 1.04 7.00
CA VAL A 72 14.59 1.76 6.34
C VAL A 72 14.19 3.20 6.02
N GLY A 73 12.94 3.42 5.60
CA GLY A 73 12.44 4.73 5.21
C GLY A 73 12.31 5.70 6.38
N ILE A 74 11.80 5.23 7.53
CA ILE A 74 11.74 6.04 8.75
C ILE A 74 13.15 6.39 9.21
N ALA A 75 14.06 5.42 9.26
CA ALA A 75 15.44 5.65 9.65
C ALA A 75 16.11 6.70 8.73
N ALA A 76 16.06 6.49 7.41
CA ALA A 76 16.64 7.41 6.44
C ALA A 76 16.01 8.82 6.50
N GLY A 77 14.69 8.92 6.66
CA GLY A 77 13.99 10.20 6.79
C GLY A 77 14.41 10.98 8.04
N LEU A 78 14.53 10.30 9.19
CA LEU A 78 15.04 10.90 10.43
C LEU A 78 16.51 11.32 10.33
N PHE A 79 17.35 10.50 9.70
CA PHE A 79 18.75 10.85 9.43
C PHE A 79 18.86 12.06 8.51
N MET A 80 18.03 12.17 7.46
CA MET A 80 17.97 13.35 6.61
C MET A 80 17.50 14.60 7.37
N ALA A 81 16.62 14.45 8.36
CA ALA A 81 16.13 15.58 9.15
C ALA A 81 17.20 16.13 10.11
N THR A 82 18.04 15.24 10.67
CA THR A 82 19.03 15.58 11.71
C THR A 82 20.43 15.85 11.17
N PHE A 83 20.87 15.12 10.14
CA PHE A 83 22.24 15.17 9.63
C PHE A 83 22.34 15.85 8.25
N ARG A 84 22.82 17.10 8.25
CA ARG A 84 22.88 17.96 7.05
C ARG A 84 23.68 17.37 5.87
N PRO A 85 24.87 16.76 6.06
CA PRO A 85 25.62 16.16 4.94
C PRO A 85 24.85 15.03 4.27
N PHE A 86 24.23 14.14 5.06
CA PHE A 86 23.42 13.04 4.54
C PHE A 86 22.20 13.55 3.78
N ARG A 87 21.55 14.61 4.27
CA ARG A 87 20.48 15.28 3.52
C ARG A 87 20.93 15.78 2.16
N LEU A 88 22.10 16.42 2.08
CA LEU A 88 22.61 16.96 0.81
C LEU A 88 22.93 15.84 -0.20
N LEU A 89 23.35 14.67 0.28
CA LEU A 89 23.62 13.50 -0.55
C LEU A 89 22.34 12.79 -1.01
N VAL A 90 21.39 12.55 -0.09
CA VAL A 90 20.21 11.71 -0.35
C VAL A 90 19.08 12.50 -1.02
N ASN A 91 18.94 13.80 -0.73
CA ASN A 91 17.82 14.60 -1.26
C ASN A 91 17.77 14.64 -2.81
N PRO A 92 18.89 14.84 -3.55
CA PRO A 92 18.87 14.75 -5.01
C PRO A 92 18.42 13.37 -5.53
N ILE A 93 18.88 12.29 -4.88
CA ILE A 93 18.49 10.92 -5.22
C ILE A 93 16.97 10.77 -5.03
N VAL A 94 16.45 11.19 -3.89
CA VAL A 94 15.00 11.14 -3.63
C VAL A 94 14.24 11.93 -4.68
N GLN A 95 14.66 13.15 -5.02
CA GLN A 95 13.98 13.99 -6.01
C GLN A 95 13.97 13.40 -7.42
N ILE A 96 15.07 12.77 -7.85
CA ILE A 96 15.18 12.13 -9.17
C ILE A 96 14.32 10.86 -9.22
N PHE A 97 14.37 10.04 -8.17
CA PHE A 97 13.66 8.78 -8.16
C PHE A 97 12.18 8.92 -7.80
N TYR A 98 11.74 9.97 -7.11
CA TYR A 98 10.34 10.14 -6.71
C TYR A 98 9.34 10.11 -7.88
N PRO A 99 9.53 10.88 -8.98
CA PRO A 99 8.60 10.88 -10.11
C PRO A 99 8.71 9.64 -11.01
N MET A 100 9.75 8.80 -10.83
CA MET A 100 9.94 7.64 -11.70
C MET A 100 8.85 6.58 -11.46
N PRO A 101 8.19 6.09 -12.54
CA PRO A 101 7.21 5.03 -12.44
C PRO A 101 7.90 3.74 -11.99
N LYS A 102 7.55 3.27 -10.79
CA LYS A 102 8.17 2.07 -10.19
C LYS A 102 7.81 0.80 -10.95
N SER A 103 6.66 0.80 -11.62
CA SER A 103 6.26 -0.27 -12.55
C SER A 103 7.25 -0.44 -13.71
N ALA A 104 7.89 0.64 -14.18
CA ALA A 104 8.89 0.53 -15.24
C ALA A 104 10.18 -0.21 -14.80
N LEU A 105 10.39 -0.34 -13.49
CA LEU A 105 11.55 -1.06 -12.94
C LEU A 105 11.29 -2.56 -12.78
N ILE A 106 10.06 -3.05 -13.01
CA ILE A 106 9.71 -4.48 -12.87
C ILE A 106 10.70 -5.38 -13.66
N PRO A 107 10.91 -5.18 -14.97
CA PRO A 107 11.78 -6.07 -15.74
C PRO A 107 13.25 -5.99 -15.28
N LEU A 108 13.72 -4.80 -14.92
CA LEU A 108 15.08 -4.58 -14.45
C LEU A 108 15.36 -5.34 -13.16
N VAL A 109 14.45 -5.23 -12.18
CA VAL A 109 14.56 -5.93 -10.90
C VAL A 109 14.50 -7.44 -11.08
N MET A 110 13.68 -7.93 -12.02
CA MET A 110 13.63 -9.34 -12.37
C MET A 110 14.93 -9.86 -13.01
N ILE A 111 15.62 -9.04 -13.80
CA ILE A 111 16.94 -9.40 -14.35
C ILE A 111 17.99 -9.48 -13.23
N TRP A 112 17.97 -8.55 -12.28
CA TRP A 112 18.96 -8.48 -11.20
C TRP A 112 18.77 -9.56 -10.13
N PHE A 113 17.53 -9.80 -9.69
CA PHE A 113 17.20 -10.69 -8.57
C PHE A 113 16.60 -12.03 -9.02
N GLY A 114 16.36 -12.21 -10.32
CA GLY A 114 15.74 -13.39 -10.89
C GLY A 114 14.21 -13.40 -10.79
N LEU A 115 13.63 -14.48 -11.32
CA LEU A 115 12.19 -14.75 -11.32
C LEU A 115 11.83 -15.49 -10.04
N GLY A 116 11.67 -14.74 -8.94
CA GLY A 116 11.39 -15.29 -7.63
C GLY A 116 10.64 -14.32 -6.73
N ASP A 117 10.66 -14.60 -5.43
CA ASP A 117 9.97 -13.77 -4.43
C ASP A 117 10.80 -12.55 -4.06
N SER A 118 12.13 -12.70 -4.05
CA SER A 118 13.09 -11.63 -3.75
C SER A 118 12.93 -10.43 -4.68
N SER A 119 12.72 -10.65 -5.99
CA SER A 119 12.52 -9.56 -6.95
C SER A 119 11.22 -8.79 -6.69
N LYS A 120 10.12 -9.50 -6.41
CA LYS A 120 8.83 -8.88 -6.07
C LYS A 120 8.91 -8.10 -4.77
N ILE A 121 9.50 -8.69 -3.72
CA ILE A 121 9.71 -8.04 -2.42
C ILE A 121 10.57 -6.79 -2.57
N PHE A 122 11.68 -6.88 -3.31
CA PHE A 122 12.58 -5.74 -3.53
C PHE A 122 11.91 -4.61 -4.29
N LEU A 123 11.09 -4.93 -5.30
CA LEU A 123 10.33 -3.92 -6.03
C LEU A 123 9.32 -3.19 -5.14
N ILE A 124 8.56 -3.95 -4.33
CA ILE A 124 7.61 -3.39 -3.38
C ILE A 124 8.35 -2.50 -2.37
N PHE A 125 9.47 -2.98 -1.84
CA PHE A 125 10.35 -2.21 -0.97
C PHE A 125 10.75 -0.88 -1.63
N LEU A 126 11.28 -0.92 -2.85
CA LEU A 126 11.76 0.26 -3.57
C LEU A 126 10.64 1.29 -3.83
N GLY A 127 9.43 0.81 -4.14
CA GLY A 127 8.29 1.70 -4.36
C GLY A 127 7.71 2.30 -3.10
N CYS A 128 7.73 1.55 -1.99
CA CYS A 128 7.23 2.00 -0.69
C CYS A 128 8.22 2.91 0.04
N LEU A 129 9.52 2.80 -0.25
CA LEU A 129 10.59 3.47 0.48
C LEU A 129 10.49 5.01 0.42
N LEU A 130 10.30 5.57 -0.78
CA LEU A 130 10.36 7.02 -0.96
C LEU A 130 9.22 7.79 -0.28
N PRO A 131 7.94 7.38 -0.38
CA PRO A 131 6.87 8.01 0.38
C PRO A 131 7.14 8.05 1.89
N VAL A 132 7.67 6.95 2.46
CA VAL A 132 8.02 6.89 3.89
C VAL A 132 9.16 7.84 4.22
N ILE A 133 10.23 7.86 3.42
CA ILE A 133 11.36 8.79 3.62
C ILE A 133 10.89 10.24 3.61
N VAL A 134 10.15 10.63 2.56
CA VAL A 134 9.73 12.02 2.34
C VAL A 134 8.78 12.47 3.44
N SER A 135 7.77 11.69 3.78
CA SER A 135 6.83 12.04 4.85
C SER A 135 7.50 12.10 6.21
N THR A 136 8.41 11.16 6.52
CA THR A 136 9.17 11.17 7.77
C THR A 136 10.08 12.40 7.86
N TYR A 137 10.81 12.70 6.78
CA TYR A 137 11.67 13.87 6.70
C TYR A 137 10.89 15.17 6.89
N ASN A 138 9.76 15.31 6.19
CA ASN A 138 8.90 16.50 6.27
C ASN A 138 8.31 16.66 7.67
N GLY A 139 7.80 15.58 8.28
CA GLY A 139 7.27 15.63 9.64
C GLY A 139 8.32 16.02 10.67
N ALA A 140 9.50 15.39 10.61
CA ALA A 140 10.60 15.69 11.54
C ALA A 140 11.13 17.11 11.38
N ARG A 141 11.15 17.65 10.15
CA ARG A 141 11.55 19.03 9.87
C ARG A 141 10.49 20.07 10.24
N GLY A 142 9.21 19.71 10.12
CA GLY A 142 8.04 20.54 10.42
C GLY A 142 7.82 20.79 11.91
N VAL A 143 8.45 20.02 12.80
CA VAL A 143 8.38 20.22 14.25
C VAL A 143 8.84 21.64 14.62
N ASN A 144 8.02 22.37 15.37
CA ASN A 144 8.31 23.73 15.79
C ASN A 144 9.67 23.82 16.51
N HIS A 145 10.50 24.80 16.14
CA HIS A 145 11.79 25.04 16.79
C HIS A 145 11.65 25.31 18.29
N PHE A 146 10.51 25.86 18.74
CA PHE A 146 10.28 26.22 20.14
C PHE A 146 10.30 24.97 21.04
N PHE A 147 9.71 23.86 20.60
CA PHE A 147 9.76 22.60 21.36
C PHE A 147 11.18 22.04 21.48
N ARG A 148 11.98 22.20 20.41
CA ARG A 148 13.39 21.78 20.41
C ARG A 148 14.25 22.64 21.35
N TRP A 149 14.04 23.94 21.35
CA TRP A 149 14.75 24.86 22.24
C TRP A 149 14.33 24.70 23.70
N SER A 150 13.03 24.52 23.97
CA SER A 150 12.54 24.29 25.33
C SER A 150 13.14 23.02 25.94
N ALA A 151 13.16 21.91 25.21
CA ALA A 151 13.80 20.68 25.67
C ALA A 151 15.32 20.85 25.87
N ALA A 152 16.00 21.54 24.95
CA ALA A 152 17.44 21.82 25.08
C ALA A 152 17.76 22.70 26.31
N SER A 153 16.91 23.69 26.63
CA SER A 153 17.05 24.53 27.83
C SER A 153 16.85 23.77 29.14
N LEU A 154 16.12 22.64 29.09
CA LEU A 154 15.96 21.72 30.23
C LEU A 154 17.12 20.71 30.34
N GLY A 155 18.16 20.82 29.51
CA GLY A 155 19.33 19.95 29.53
C GLY A 155 19.21 18.70 28.66
N ALA A 156 18.15 18.57 27.85
CA ALA A 156 17.99 17.40 26.98
C ALA A 156 19.09 17.33 25.91
N THR A 157 19.69 16.15 25.79
CA THR A 157 20.64 15.79 24.75
C THR A 157 19.96 15.74 23.38
N LYS A 158 20.75 15.81 22.29
CA LYS A 158 20.23 15.72 20.92
C LYS A 158 19.42 14.43 20.67
N TRP A 159 19.77 13.35 21.35
CA TRP A 159 19.06 12.06 21.23
C TRP A 159 17.73 12.07 21.97
N GLU A 160 17.67 12.66 23.17
CA GLU A 160 16.43 12.85 23.92
C GLU A 160 15.47 13.78 23.16
N VAL A 161 15.97 14.90 22.62
CA VAL A 161 15.16 15.80 21.78
C VAL A 161 14.60 15.05 20.56
N LEU A 162 15.40 14.20 19.90
CA LEU A 162 14.93 13.42 18.76
C LEU A 162 13.83 12.43 19.18
N ARG A 163 14.07 11.64 20.23
CA ARG A 163 13.20 10.53 20.65
C ARG A 163 11.91 11.01 21.32
N GLU A 164 11.98 12.05 22.15
CA GLU A 164 10.87 12.47 23.00
C GLU A 164 10.09 13.65 22.44
N VAL A 165 10.71 14.45 21.56
CA VAL A 165 10.05 15.62 20.96
C VAL A 165 9.80 15.41 19.48
N VAL A 166 10.84 15.10 18.70
CA VAL A 166 10.73 15.10 17.23
C VAL A 166 9.94 13.89 16.73
N ILE A 167 10.24 12.68 17.18
CA ILE A 167 9.53 11.46 16.72
C ILE A 167 8.04 11.52 17.07
N PRO A 168 7.61 11.84 18.31
CA PRO A 168 6.19 11.92 18.65
C PRO A 168 5.46 13.02 17.86
N ALA A 169 6.10 14.18 17.67
CA ALA A 169 5.53 15.28 16.89
C ALA A 169 5.44 14.97 15.38
N ALA A 170 6.38 14.20 14.83
CA ALA A 170 6.41 13.78 13.43
C ALA A 170 5.55 12.55 13.14
N MET A 171 5.10 11.82 14.17
CA MET A 171 4.32 10.58 14.02
C MET A 171 3.11 10.69 13.07
N PRO A 172 2.30 11.78 13.07
CA PRO A 172 1.19 11.91 12.14
C PRO A 172 1.62 11.86 10.67
N ASP A 173 2.73 12.53 10.34
CA ASP A 173 3.26 12.57 8.97
C ASP A 173 3.93 11.23 8.61
N ILE A 174 4.66 10.61 9.55
CA ILE A 174 5.22 9.27 9.37
C ILE A 174 4.09 8.27 9.02
N LEU A 175 2.99 8.32 9.77
CA LEU A 175 1.82 7.48 9.53
C LEU A 175 1.11 7.85 8.20
N ALA A 176 1.10 9.10 7.78
CA ALA A 176 0.59 9.46 6.45
C ALA A 176 1.46 8.85 5.33
N GLY A 177 2.78 8.87 5.49
CA GLY A 177 3.73 8.23 4.57
C GLY A 177 3.55 6.72 4.50
N CYS A 178 3.42 6.06 5.66
CA CYS A 178 3.18 4.62 5.73
C CYS A 178 1.84 4.22 5.10
N ARG A 179 0.80 5.06 5.20
CA ARG A 179 -0.49 4.82 4.51
C ARG A 179 -0.34 4.88 2.99
N THR A 180 0.41 5.87 2.51
CA THR A 180 0.71 5.98 1.08
C THR A 180 1.51 4.77 0.60
N ALA A 181 2.50 4.33 1.38
CA ALA A 181 3.29 3.13 1.10
C ALA A 181 2.44 1.85 1.08
N LEU A 182 1.46 1.72 1.99
CA LEU A 182 0.50 0.60 1.98
C LEU A 182 -0.24 0.53 0.64
N ALA A 183 -0.73 1.66 0.12
CA ALA A 183 -1.38 1.70 -1.20
C ALA A 183 -0.44 1.27 -2.33
N PHE A 184 0.79 1.80 -2.34
CA PHE A 184 1.82 1.40 -3.32
C PHE A 184 2.16 -0.09 -3.25
N SER A 185 2.16 -0.69 -2.04
CA SER A 185 2.47 -2.10 -1.87
C SER A 185 1.49 -3.01 -2.60
N PHE A 186 0.19 -2.71 -2.56
CA PHE A 186 -0.83 -3.47 -3.30
C PHE A 186 -0.69 -3.29 -4.82
N ILE A 187 -0.47 -2.04 -5.26
CA ILE A 187 -0.28 -1.74 -6.69
C ILE A 187 0.91 -2.53 -7.25
N LEU A 188 2.06 -2.48 -6.57
CA LEU A 188 3.28 -3.14 -7.01
C LEU A 188 3.25 -4.65 -6.82
N MET A 189 2.59 -5.16 -5.77
CA MET A 189 2.36 -6.59 -5.59
C MET A 189 1.68 -7.18 -6.82
N VAL A 190 0.50 -6.67 -7.20
CA VAL A 190 -0.25 -7.14 -8.37
C VAL A 190 0.55 -6.92 -9.66
N SER A 191 1.13 -5.71 -9.84
CA SER A 191 1.87 -5.39 -11.07
C SER A 191 3.10 -6.29 -11.27
N SER A 192 3.82 -6.63 -10.19
CA SER A 192 5.00 -7.49 -10.25
C SER A 192 4.67 -8.94 -10.56
N GLU A 193 3.44 -9.37 -10.29
CA GLU A 193 2.97 -10.73 -10.52
C GLU A 193 2.41 -10.95 -11.93
N PHE A 194 2.13 -9.88 -12.68
CA PHE A 194 1.75 -10.01 -14.09
C PHE A 194 2.90 -10.47 -14.99
N VAL A 195 4.15 -10.22 -14.60
CA VAL A 195 5.30 -10.53 -15.45
C VAL A 195 5.89 -11.88 -15.04
N ILE A 196 5.49 -12.96 -15.74
CA ILE A 196 6.10 -14.30 -15.64
C ILE A 196 6.18 -14.80 -14.18
N ALA A 197 5.10 -14.61 -13.41
CA ALA A 197 4.97 -15.23 -12.09
C ALA A 197 4.40 -16.65 -12.22
N LYS A 198 4.72 -17.51 -11.25
CA LYS A 198 4.19 -18.88 -11.16
C LYS A 198 3.07 -19.01 -10.12
N ASP A 199 2.86 -17.96 -9.34
CA ASP A 199 1.97 -17.90 -8.20
C ASP A 199 1.70 -16.45 -7.79
N GLY A 200 0.62 -16.27 -7.04
CA GLY A 200 0.14 -14.98 -6.55
C GLY A 200 -1.17 -14.55 -7.19
N VAL A 201 -1.77 -13.50 -6.65
CA VAL A 201 -3.05 -12.96 -7.12
C VAL A 201 -2.93 -12.35 -8.50
N GLY A 202 -1.82 -11.68 -8.83
CA GLY A 202 -1.59 -11.13 -10.17
C GLY A 202 -1.42 -12.23 -11.23
N PHE A 203 -0.75 -13.33 -10.87
CA PHE A 203 -0.66 -14.53 -11.71
C PHE A 203 -2.05 -15.12 -11.95
N LEU A 204 -2.85 -15.29 -10.89
CA LEU A 204 -4.19 -15.86 -10.99
C LEU A 204 -5.11 -14.98 -11.86
N ILE A 205 -5.02 -13.66 -11.74
CA ILE A 205 -5.75 -12.72 -12.62
C ILE A 205 -5.35 -12.92 -14.08
N SER A 206 -4.04 -12.96 -14.38
CA SER A 206 -3.57 -13.16 -15.77
C SER A 206 -4.01 -14.52 -16.32
N SER A 207 -3.80 -15.59 -15.56
CA SER A 207 -4.12 -16.96 -16.00
C SER A 207 -5.61 -17.16 -16.26
N LEU A 208 -6.49 -16.59 -15.42
CA LEU A 208 -7.93 -16.67 -15.61
C LEU A 208 -8.41 -15.81 -16.78
N GLY A 209 -7.76 -14.67 -17.01
CA GLY A 209 -8.00 -13.81 -18.18
C GLY A 209 -7.60 -14.49 -19.49
N ASP A 210 -6.42 -15.12 -19.53
CA ASP A 210 -5.92 -15.86 -20.69
C ASP A 210 -6.77 -17.10 -20.99
N SER A 211 -7.39 -17.70 -19.97
CA SER A 211 -8.28 -18.86 -20.09
C SER A 211 -9.74 -18.49 -20.44
N GLY A 212 -10.07 -17.20 -20.53
CA GLY A 212 -11.45 -16.74 -20.81
C GLY A 212 -12.43 -16.92 -19.65
N THR A 213 -11.95 -17.28 -18.46
CA THR A 213 -12.77 -17.47 -17.24
C THR A 213 -12.98 -16.15 -16.51
N TYR A 214 -13.60 -15.18 -17.18
CA TYR A 214 -13.77 -13.82 -16.67
C TYR A 214 -14.50 -13.72 -15.31
N PRO A 215 -15.56 -14.49 -15.00
CA PRO A 215 -16.20 -14.43 -13.67
C PRO A 215 -15.23 -14.67 -12.52
N ALA A 216 -14.35 -15.66 -12.67
CA ALA A 216 -13.30 -15.99 -11.70
C ALA A 216 -12.23 -14.88 -11.65
N MET A 217 -11.82 -14.34 -12.80
CA MET A 217 -10.88 -13.21 -12.86
C MET A 217 -11.40 -11.99 -12.08
N PHE A 218 -12.67 -11.62 -12.29
CA PHE A 218 -13.31 -10.53 -11.56
C PHE A 218 -13.41 -10.84 -10.05
N ALA A 219 -13.70 -12.08 -9.67
CA ALA A 219 -13.73 -12.50 -8.27
C ALA A 219 -12.37 -12.28 -7.58
N VAL A 220 -11.26 -12.60 -8.25
CA VAL A 220 -9.90 -12.34 -7.72
C VAL A 220 -9.65 -10.83 -7.59
N ILE A 221 -10.01 -10.03 -8.61
CA ILE A 221 -9.86 -8.56 -8.57
C ILE A 221 -10.61 -7.95 -7.38
N PHE A 222 -11.86 -8.34 -7.17
CA PHE A 222 -12.64 -7.86 -6.03
C PHE A 222 -12.07 -8.33 -4.69
N THR A 223 -11.51 -9.53 -4.64
CA THR A 223 -10.82 -10.04 -3.44
C THR A 223 -9.61 -9.18 -3.10
N VAL A 224 -8.80 -8.79 -4.09
CA VAL A 224 -7.66 -7.89 -3.88
C VAL A 224 -8.13 -6.51 -3.41
N ALA A 225 -9.20 -5.97 -4.00
CA ALA A 225 -9.79 -4.70 -3.57
C ALA A 225 -10.31 -4.77 -2.12
N ALA A 226 -10.99 -5.86 -1.75
CA ALA A 226 -11.47 -6.11 -0.40
C ALA A 226 -10.30 -6.26 0.59
N ALA A 227 -9.24 -6.98 0.22
CA ALA A 227 -8.04 -7.12 1.04
C ALA A 227 -7.31 -5.79 1.25
N GLY A 228 -7.18 -4.97 0.20
CA GLY A 228 -6.61 -3.62 0.30
C GLY A 228 -7.44 -2.69 1.20
N PHE A 229 -8.76 -2.73 1.07
CA PHE A 229 -9.66 -1.98 1.94
C PHE A 229 -9.57 -2.44 3.40
N ALA A 230 -9.54 -3.76 3.64
CA ALA A 230 -9.36 -4.32 4.97
C ALA A 230 -8.02 -3.88 5.58
N ALA A 231 -6.94 -3.93 4.80
CA ALA A 231 -5.62 -3.48 5.23
C ALA A 231 -5.61 -1.97 5.58
N ASP A 232 -6.22 -1.11 4.76
CA ASP A 232 -6.34 0.33 5.06
C ASP A 232 -7.17 0.58 6.33
N ARG A 233 -8.23 -0.19 6.57
CA ARG A 233 -9.04 -0.08 7.79
C ARG A 233 -8.29 -0.52 9.04
N LEU A 234 -7.56 -1.63 8.96
CA LEU A 234 -6.69 -2.09 10.03
C LEU A 234 -5.60 -1.05 10.32
N TYR A 235 -4.99 -0.51 9.28
CA TYR A 235 -4.00 0.55 9.38
C TYR A 235 -4.58 1.81 10.04
N ALA A 236 -5.76 2.26 9.63
CA ALA A 236 -6.42 3.42 10.21
C ALA A 236 -6.79 3.21 11.68
N ALA A 237 -7.20 1.99 12.06
CA ALA A 237 -7.44 1.65 13.47
C ALA A 237 -6.14 1.71 14.29
N PHE A 238 -5.05 1.15 13.76
CA PHE A 238 -3.72 1.23 14.37
C PHE A 238 -3.24 2.68 14.52
N ALA A 239 -3.32 3.47 13.44
CA ALA A 239 -2.89 4.87 13.44
C ALA A 239 -3.68 5.73 14.44
N ARG A 240 -5.00 5.51 14.56
CA ARG A 240 -5.82 6.20 15.57
C ARG A 240 -5.40 5.86 16.99
N ASN A 241 -5.03 4.61 17.26
CA ASN A 241 -4.57 4.21 18.59
C ASN A 241 -3.23 4.88 18.93
N GLN A 242 -2.31 4.96 17.96
CA GLN A 242 -1.04 5.67 18.14
C GLN A 242 -1.30 7.17 18.35
N LEU A 243 -2.16 7.82 17.58
CA LEU A 243 -2.38 9.26 17.68
C LEU A 243 -3.39 9.70 18.75
N ARG A 244 -3.70 8.85 19.74
CA ARG A 244 -4.69 9.16 20.80
C ARG A 244 -4.37 10.42 21.61
N TRP A 245 -3.11 10.80 21.71
CA TRP A 245 -2.68 12.00 22.44
C TRP A 245 -2.99 13.30 21.71
N ARG A 246 -3.32 13.25 20.41
CA ARG A 246 -3.63 14.43 19.61
C ARG A 246 -5.15 14.61 19.60
N GLU A 247 -5.63 15.64 20.27
CA GLU A 247 -7.03 16.07 20.13
C GLU A 247 -7.31 16.45 18.66
N PRO A 248 -8.53 16.16 18.17
CA PRO A 248 -8.90 16.27 16.75
C PRO A 248 -8.85 17.69 16.18
#